data_AF-A0A352C3Z9-F1
#
_entry.id   AF-A0A352C3Z9-F1
#
_cell.length_a   1.000
_cell.length_b   1.000
_cell.length_c   1.000
_cell.angle_alpha   90.00
_cell.angle_beta   90.00
_cell.angle_gamma   90.00
#
_symmetry.space_group_name_H-M   'P 1'
#
loop_
_entity.id
_entity.type
_entity.pdbx_description
1 polymer ?
#
loop_
_entity_poly.entity_id
_entity_poly.type
_entity_poly.pdbx_seq_one_letter_code
_entity_poly.pdbx_strand_id
1 'polypeptide(L)'
;IDAMVRLIPGALNDERSSIEDSFVDGILDHPHYTRPAQIDGLDVPEVLLSGSHQAIALWRRQQALGKTWLKRPDLLKKVVLSHEDQHLLTEFKQNDGMQQQAMTSFKE
;
A
#
# COMPACT_ATOMS: atom_id res chain seq x y z
N ILE A 1 11.75 21.65 -9.07
CA ILE A 1 12.37 22.55 -8.06
C ILE A 1 11.85 22.27 -6.65
N ASP A 2 10.78 21.47 -6.47
CA ASP A 2 10.18 21.16 -5.15
C ASP A 2 10.89 20.06 -4.32
N ALA A 3 11.63 19.14 -4.97
CA ALA A 3 12.20 17.97 -4.29
C ALA A 3 13.36 18.26 -3.33
N MET A 4 14.09 19.37 -3.49
CA MET A 4 15.28 19.65 -2.67
C MET A 4 14.98 20.34 -1.34
N VAL A 5 13.78 20.89 -1.15
CA VAL A 5 13.45 21.69 0.05
C VAL A 5 13.05 20.81 1.25
N ARG A 6 12.67 19.54 1.00
CA ARG A 6 12.26 18.60 2.06
C ARG A 6 13.40 18.06 2.93
N LEU A 7 14.66 18.26 2.52
CA LEU A 7 15.85 17.82 3.24
C LEU A 7 16.38 18.87 4.23
N ILE A 8 15.70 20.01 4.39
CA ILE A 8 16.10 21.04 5.33
C ILE A 8 15.63 20.61 6.74
N PRO A 9 16.56 20.36 7.69
CA PRO A 9 16.17 20.00 9.05
C PRO A 9 15.40 21.15 9.70
N GLY A 10 14.16 20.89 10.11
CA GLY A 10 13.26 21.86 10.76
C GLY A 10 11.98 22.23 10.00
N ALA A 11 11.76 21.71 8.78
CA ALA A 11 10.54 22.02 8.00
C ALA A 11 9.37 21.02 8.19
N LEU A 12 9.60 19.87 8.84
CA LEU A 12 8.59 18.83 9.08
C LEU A 12 8.47 18.59 10.58
N ASN A 13 7.34 19.00 11.17
CA ASN A 13 7.04 18.83 12.59
C ASN A 13 6.60 17.40 12.97
N ASP A 14 7.04 16.39 12.23
CA ASP A 14 6.82 14.99 12.55
C ASP A 14 7.89 14.14 11.86
N GLU A 15 8.93 13.77 12.61
CA GLU A 15 10.08 12.96 12.13
C GLU A 15 9.63 11.61 11.53
N ARG A 16 8.43 11.13 11.90
CA ARG A 16 7.84 9.88 11.42
C ARG A 16 7.38 9.93 9.96
N SER A 17 7.08 11.12 9.44
CA SER A 17 6.58 11.25 8.07
C SER A 17 7.65 11.01 6.99
N SER A 18 8.94 11.06 7.36
CA SER A 18 10.06 10.84 6.44
C SER A 18 10.44 9.36 6.25
N ILE A 19 10.00 8.48 7.17
CA ILE A 19 10.29 7.04 7.12
C ILE A 19 9.28 6.31 6.22
N GLU A 20 8.06 6.84 6.07
CA GLU A 20 7.01 6.29 5.18
C GLU A 20 6.93 7.03 3.80
N ASP A 21 8.02 7.62 3.31
CA ASP A 21 8.02 8.25 1.98
C ASP A 21 8.12 7.19 0.87
N SER A 22 7.45 7.41 -0.27
CA SER A 22 7.03 6.40 -1.26
C SER A 22 8.15 5.68 -2.05
N PHE A 23 9.42 5.78 -1.63
CA PHE A 23 10.57 5.14 -2.26
C PHE A 23 11.66 4.74 -1.28
N VAL A 24 11.48 4.91 0.03
CA VAL A 24 12.49 4.57 1.04
C VAL A 24 12.88 3.08 0.97
N ASP A 25 11.91 2.21 0.66
CA ASP A 25 12.09 0.76 0.51
C ASP A 25 12.17 0.28 -0.96
N GLY A 26 12.19 1.19 -1.93
CA GLY A 26 12.21 0.84 -3.36
C GLY A 26 10.90 0.25 -3.92
N ILE A 27 9.80 0.30 -3.17
CA ILE A 27 8.44 -0.06 -3.59
C ILE A 27 7.49 1.14 -3.52
N LEU A 28 6.36 1.08 -4.22
CA LEU A 28 5.34 2.13 -4.16
C LEU A 28 4.63 2.11 -2.81
N ASP A 29 4.18 3.29 -2.38
CA ASP A 29 3.46 3.47 -1.13
C ASP A 29 2.04 2.89 -1.13
N HIS A 30 1.58 2.51 0.05
CA HIS A 30 0.27 1.94 0.31
C HIS A 30 -0.85 2.99 0.11
N PRO A 31 -2.11 2.58 -0.04
CA PRO A 31 -3.22 3.52 -0.07
C PRO A 31 -3.45 4.12 1.32
N HIS A 32 -3.71 5.42 1.37
CA HIS A 32 -4.00 6.17 2.58
C HIS A 32 -5.49 6.46 2.65
N TYR A 33 -6.08 6.23 3.82
CA TYR A 33 -7.50 6.45 4.07
C TYR A 33 -7.65 7.50 5.16
N THR A 34 -8.55 8.44 4.93
CA THR A 34 -8.92 9.47 5.89
C THR A 34 -10.41 9.38 6.15
N ARG A 35 -10.87 10.01 7.24
CA ARG A 35 -12.30 10.18 7.47
C ARG A 35 -12.92 11.02 6.34
N PRO A 36 -14.20 10.80 5.97
CA PRO A 36 -15.17 9.84 6.55
C PRO A 36 -14.93 8.37 6.13
N ALA A 37 -15.53 7.43 6.86
CA ALA A 37 -15.32 5.98 6.66
C ALA A 37 -15.93 5.43 5.36
N GLN A 38 -16.78 6.20 4.69
CA GLN A 38 -17.37 5.89 3.40
C GLN A 38 -17.31 7.14 2.54
N ILE A 39 -16.74 7.01 1.34
CA ILE A 39 -16.71 8.06 0.32
C ILE A 39 -17.15 7.41 -1.00
N ASP A 40 -18.20 7.94 -1.61
CA ASP A 40 -18.71 7.48 -2.92
C ASP A 40 -19.00 5.97 -3.02
N GLY A 41 -19.44 5.35 -1.91
CA GLY A 41 -19.72 3.91 -1.85
C GLY A 41 -18.48 3.01 -1.75
N LEU A 42 -17.29 3.61 -1.56
CA LEU A 42 -16.06 2.90 -1.20
C LEU A 42 -15.92 2.93 0.32
N ASP A 43 -16.03 1.76 0.94
CA ASP A 43 -15.84 1.59 2.37
C ASP A 43 -14.37 1.46 2.73
N VAL A 44 -13.99 2.03 3.88
CA VAL A 44 -12.66 1.82 4.46
C VAL A 44 -12.51 0.34 4.80
N PRO A 45 -11.40 -0.32 4.39
CA PRO A 45 -11.12 -1.72 4.74
C PRO A 45 -11.29 -2.00 6.24
N GLU A 46 -12.01 -3.08 6.57
CA GLU A 46 -12.31 -3.44 7.97
C GLU A 46 -11.05 -3.58 8.84
N VAL A 47 -9.93 -4.02 8.23
CA VAL A 47 -8.63 -4.11 8.91
C VAL A 47 -8.14 -2.76 9.45
N LEU A 48 -8.43 -1.65 8.75
CA LEU A 48 -8.11 -0.30 9.20
C LEU A 48 -9.04 0.17 10.32
N LEU A 49 -10.23 -0.43 10.44
CA LEU A 49 -11.20 -0.16 11.51
C LEU A 49 -10.96 -1.05 12.75
N SER A 50 -10.22 -2.15 12.61
CA SER A 50 -10.00 -3.14 13.67
C SER A 50 -9.17 -2.63 14.86
N GLY A 51 -8.41 -1.53 14.69
CA GLY A 51 -7.48 -1.01 15.71
C GLY A 51 -6.23 -1.87 15.96
N SER A 52 -6.08 -3.00 15.24
CA SER A 52 -4.90 -3.87 15.36
C SER A 52 -3.74 -3.30 14.56
N HIS A 53 -2.75 -2.73 15.26
CA HIS A 53 -1.60 -2.08 14.62
C HIS A 53 -0.78 -3.05 13.77
N GLN A 54 -0.65 -4.30 14.20
CA GLN A 54 0.05 -5.34 13.43
C GLN A 54 -0.71 -5.72 12.16
N ALA A 55 -2.02 -5.92 12.25
CA ALA A 55 -2.85 -6.23 11.08
C ALA A 55 -2.85 -5.07 10.07
N ILE A 56 -2.90 -3.83 10.57
CA ILE A 56 -2.81 -2.62 9.73
C ILE A 56 -1.44 -2.55 9.04
N ALA A 57 -0.34 -2.82 9.74
CA ALA A 57 1.00 -2.80 9.15
C ALA A 57 1.16 -3.86 8.05
N LEU A 58 0.73 -5.09 8.31
CA LEU A 58 0.76 -6.18 7.33
C LEU A 58 -0.10 -5.85 6.10
N TRP A 59 -1.31 -5.32 6.33
CA TRP A 59 -2.19 -4.92 5.25
C TRP A 59 -1.59 -3.77 4.42
N ARG A 60 -1.02 -2.74 5.06
CA ARG A 60 -0.32 -1.65 4.36
C ARG A 60 0.82 -2.19 3.49
N ARG A 61 1.64 -3.08 4.05
CA ARG A 61 2.75 -3.72 3.31
C ARG A 61 2.25 -4.53 2.12
N GLN A 62 1.20 -5.33 2.31
CA GLN A 62 0.57 -6.10 1.25
C GLN A 62 0.04 -5.21 0.12
N GLN A 63 -0.65 -4.12 0.46
CA GLN A 63 -1.19 -3.18 -0.53
C GLN A 63 -0.08 -2.43 -1.29
N ALA A 64 0.99 -2.02 -0.61
CA ALA A 64 2.17 -1.43 -1.25
C ALA A 64 2.80 -2.38 -2.28
N LEU A 65 3.02 -3.64 -1.89
CA LEU A 65 3.55 -4.69 -2.77
C LEU A 65 2.63 -4.97 -3.95
N GLY A 66 1.32 -5.14 -3.70
CA GLY A 66 0.32 -5.37 -4.73
C GLY A 66 0.22 -4.24 -5.74
N LYS A 67 0.16 -2.99 -5.27
CA LYS A 67 0.14 -1.79 -6.13
C LYS A 67 1.43 -1.65 -6.94
N THR A 68 2.58 -1.97 -6.33
CA THR A 68 3.86 -2.01 -7.04
C THR A 68 3.84 -3.08 -8.13
N TRP A 69 3.33 -4.28 -7.84
CA TRP A 69 3.21 -5.34 -8.83
C TRP A 69 2.29 -4.96 -10.00
N LEU A 70 1.14 -4.33 -9.72
CA LEU A 70 0.17 -3.90 -10.73
C LEU A 70 0.70 -2.76 -11.62
N LYS A 71 1.34 -1.74 -11.02
CA LYS A 71 1.73 -0.50 -11.74
C LYS A 71 3.19 -0.48 -12.19
N ARG A 72 4.10 -1.04 -11.39
CA ARG A 72 5.56 -0.94 -11.56
C ARG A 72 6.27 -2.23 -11.14
N PRO A 73 6.01 -3.36 -11.81
CA PRO A 73 6.64 -4.65 -11.47
C PRO A 73 8.16 -4.63 -11.64
N ASP A 74 8.70 -3.65 -12.38
CA ASP A 74 10.13 -3.41 -12.52
C ASP A 74 10.81 -3.01 -11.20
N LEU A 75 10.09 -2.35 -10.28
CA LEU A 75 10.63 -1.98 -8.97
C LEU A 75 10.82 -3.21 -8.07
N LEU A 76 9.88 -4.15 -8.09
CA LEU A 76 9.98 -5.40 -7.32
C LEU A 76 11.18 -6.26 -7.71
N LYS A 77 11.67 -6.15 -8.96
CA LYS A 77 12.88 -6.87 -9.41
C LYS A 77 14.18 -6.27 -8.86
N LYS A 78 14.14 -5.02 -8.42
CA LYS A 78 15.29 -4.29 -7.89
C LYS A 78 15.41 -4.37 -6.37
N VAL A 79 14.32 -4.78 -5.70
CA VAL A 79 14.23 -4.89 -4.24
C VAL A 79 14.34 -6.35 -3.83
N VAL A 80 15.03 -6.60 -2.71
CA VAL A 80 15.09 -7.94 -2.09
C VAL A 80 13.83 -8.10 -1.23
N LEU A 81 12.89 -8.91 -1.71
CA LEU A 81 11.67 -9.23 -0.95
C LEU A 81 11.96 -10.32 0.08
N SER A 82 11.55 -10.07 1.33
CA SER A 82 11.59 -11.07 2.39
C SER A 82 10.60 -12.22 2.12
N HIS A 83 10.72 -13.32 2.87
CA HIS A 83 9.78 -14.45 2.74
C HIS A 83 8.34 -14.03 3.09
N GLU A 84 8.18 -13.15 4.09
CA GLU A 84 6.89 -12.57 4.47
C GLU A 84 6.32 -11.69 3.33
N ASP A 85 7.13 -10.81 2.74
CA ASP A 85 6.71 -9.98 1.61
C ASP A 85 6.26 -10.82 0.41
N GLN A 86 6.97 -11.92 0.12
CA GLN A 86 6.60 -12.84 -0.96
C GLN A 86 5.27 -13.54 -0.68
N HIS A 87 5.03 -13.94 0.57
CA HIS A 87 3.75 -14.52 1.00
C HIS A 87 2.61 -13.51 0.82
N LEU A 88 2.76 -12.30 1.37
CA LEU A 88 1.78 -11.22 1.26
C LEU A 88 1.45 -10.88 -0.20
N LEU A 89 2.47 -10.78 -1.06
CA LEU A 89 2.28 -10.52 -2.49
C LEU A 89 1.54 -11.68 -3.19
N THR A 90 1.79 -12.92 -2.79
CA THR A 90 1.10 -14.09 -3.34
C THR A 90 -0.36 -14.10 -2.93
N GLU A 91 -0.67 -13.84 -1.66
CA GLU A 91 -2.04 -13.66 -1.17
C GLU A 91 -2.76 -12.52 -1.89
N PHE A 92 -2.07 -11.40 -2.12
CA PHE A 92 -2.64 -10.27 -2.85
C PHE A 92 -3.04 -10.67 -4.28
N LYS A 93 -2.17 -11.37 -5.01
CA LYS A 93 -2.46 -11.83 -6.38
C LYS A 93 -3.64 -12.80 -6.44
N GLN A 94 -3.78 -13.67 -5.43
CA GLN A 94 -4.92 -14.59 -5.35
C GLN A 94 -6.22 -13.81 -5.13
N ASN A 95 -6.23 -12.86 -4.19
CA ASN A 95 -7.40 -12.02 -3.92
C ASN A 95 -7.78 -11.11 -5.10
N ASP A 96 -6.79 -10.48 -5.74
CA ASP A 96 -6.99 -9.63 -6.93
C ASP A 96 -7.57 -10.43 -8.10
N GLY A 97 -7.03 -11.63 -8.37
CA GLY A 97 -7.56 -12.54 -9.38
C GLY A 97 -9.00 -12.98 -9.11
N MET A 98 -9.36 -13.22 -7.85
CA MET A 98 -10.74 -13.51 -7.45
C MET A 98 -11.68 -12.33 -7.64
N GLN A 99 -11.25 -11.11 -7.31
CA GLN A 99 -12.06 -9.89 -7.52
C GLN A 99 -12.28 -9.60 -9.01
N GLN A 100 -11.27 -9.81 -9.86
CA GLN A 100 -11.38 -9.60 -11.30
C GLN A 100 -12.32 -10.62 -11.97
N GLN A 101 -12.30 -11.89 -11.50
CA GLN A 101 -13.23 -12.93 -11.96
C GLN A 101 -14.68 -12.65 -11.51
N ALA A 102 -14.89 -12.26 -10.26
CA ALA A 102 -16.21 -11.90 -9.73
C ALA A 102 -16.82 -10.70 -10.47
N MET A 103 -16.01 -9.68 -10.78
CA MET A 103 -16.48 -8.49 -11.51
C MET A 103 -16.75 -8.76 -13.00
N THR A 104 -16.12 -9.79 -13.57
CA THR A 104 -16.41 -10.26 -14.94
C THR A 104 -17.71 -11.07 -15.00
N SER A 105 -17.98 -11.88 -13.98
CA SER A 105 -19.19 -12.72 -13.89
C SER A 105 -20.48 -11.94 -13.64
N PHE A 106 -20.41 -10.71 -13.13
CA PHE A 106 -21.58 -9.84 -12.91
C PHE A 106 -22.02 -9.05 -14.15
N LYS A 107 -21.32 -9.21 -15.28
CA LYS A 107 -21.59 -8.49 -16.54
C LYS A 107 -22.35 -9.30 -17.60
N GLU A 108 -22.82 -10.50 -17.26
CA GLU A 108 -23.68 -11.35 -18.11
C GLU A 108 -25.15 -11.33 -17.67
#